data_AF-A0A172T8K6-F1
#
_entry.id   AF-A0A172T8K6-F1
#
_cell.length_a   1.000
_cell.length_b   1.000
_cell.length_c   1.000
_cell.angle_alpha   90.00
_cell.angle_beta   90.00
_cell.angle_gamma   90.00
#
_symmetry.space_group_name_H-M   'P 1'
#
loop_
_entity.id
_entity.type
_entity.pdbx_description
1 polymer ?
#
loop_
_entity_poly.entity_id
_entity_poly.type
_entity_poly.pdbx_seq_one_letter_code
_entity_poly.pdbx_strand_id
1 'polypeptide(L)'
;MSARMKARMNNRSLAASALFALPLLLASCGSVTGSQFSSQASVSGARIDVTIKRVFDKTSGQLKRIESLFVMNQPQVTFITRAGSVGGKIMSAQITVNDESGNRYADTSGQYVQNFGDRLWQGYACKAADGTVNAALDPDTCTFVNKVEYTRQQTFPTANNAGTIQLLTPRIGETATDDCINGPCPANLSMNVTFNIVDDLGRSQTLPVVKAPIPVFRISDTGVEE
;
A
#
# COMPACT_ATOMS: atom_id res chain seq x y z
N MET A 1 53.55 79.28 -26.99
CA MET A 1 53.28 80.68 -26.62
C MET A 1 51.97 80.73 -25.83
N SER A 2 51.94 81.54 -24.78
CA SER A 2 50.94 81.76 -23.70
C SER A 2 49.44 81.63 -24.01
N ALA A 3 48.69 81.06 -23.04
CA ALA A 3 47.71 81.75 -22.16
C ALA A 3 46.81 80.70 -21.45
N ARG A 4 46.94 80.45 -20.14
CA ARG A 4 46.23 81.05 -18.97
C ARG A 4 44.69 80.95 -18.95
N MET A 5 44.22 80.31 -17.86
CA MET A 5 43.06 80.61 -16.99
C MET A 5 41.62 80.32 -17.46
N LYS A 6 40.91 79.45 -16.72
CA LYS A 6 39.91 79.88 -15.70
C LYS A 6 39.39 78.71 -14.85
N ALA A 7 39.42 78.90 -13.53
CA ALA A 7 38.76 78.08 -12.54
C ALA A 7 37.28 78.45 -12.39
N ARG A 8 36.43 77.48 -12.04
CA ARG A 8 35.22 77.71 -11.23
C ARG A 8 34.84 76.44 -10.47
N MET A 9 34.96 76.53 -9.14
CA MET A 9 34.42 75.59 -8.15
C MET A 9 32.92 75.85 -7.91
N ASN A 10 32.30 74.90 -7.18
CA ASN A 10 30.98 74.85 -6.54
C ASN A 10 29.99 73.92 -7.26
N ASN A 11 29.25 73.00 -6.63
CA ASN A 11 29.14 72.57 -5.23
C ASN A 11 28.16 71.37 -5.24
N ARG A 12 28.38 70.36 -4.37
CA ARG A 12 27.36 69.53 -3.68
C ARG A 12 26.45 68.65 -4.57
N SER A 13 25.92 67.49 -4.20
CA SER A 13 25.79 66.74 -2.95
C SER A 13 25.51 65.29 -3.35
N LEU A 14 26.07 64.33 -2.61
CA LEU A 14 25.68 62.92 -2.66
C LEU A 14 24.29 62.77 -2.02
N ALA A 15 23.40 62.01 -2.66
CA ALA A 15 22.29 61.32 -1.98
C ALA A 15 21.78 60.17 -2.86
N ALA A 16 22.06 58.95 -2.41
CA ALA A 16 21.52 57.71 -2.93
C ALA A 16 20.05 57.57 -2.55
N SER A 17 19.21 57.02 -3.43
CA SER A 17 17.89 56.51 -3.07
C SER A 17 17.56 55.32 -3.96
N ALA A 18 17.68 54.15 -3.33
CA ALA A 18 17.38 52.85 -3.90
C ALA A 18 15.87 52.68 -4.14
N LEU A 19 15.54 51.99 -5.23
CA LEU A 19 14.20 51.56 -5.59
C LEU A 19 13.60 50.67 -4.50
N PHE A 20 12.41 51.03 -4.00
CA PHE A 20 11.53 50.11 -3.27
C PHE A 20 10.43 49.60 -4.21
N ALA A 21 10.35 48.27 -4.27
CA ALA A 21 9.44 47.48 -5.09
C ALA A 21 7.96 47.64 -4.68
N LEU A 22 7.09 47.57 -5.69
CA LEU A 22 5.63 47.45 -5.55
C LEU A 22 5.26 46.14 -4.83
N PRO A 23 4.38 46.14 -3.81
CA PRO A 23 3.72 44.93 -3.35
C PRO A 23 2.57 44.59 -4.30
N LEU A 24 2.77 43.54 -5.10
CA LEU A 24 1.69 42.85 -5.82
C LEU A 24 0.75 42.17 -4.82
N LEU A 25 -0.44 42.74 -4.70
CA LEU A 25 -1.75 42.14 -4.43
C LEU A 25 -1.74 40.68 -3.94
N LEU A 26 -2.07 40.48 -2.66
CA LEU A 26 -2.59 39.22 -2.15
C LEU A 26 -3.92 38.91 -2.84
N ALA A 27 -3.88 38.04 -3.85
CA ALA A 27 -5.04 37.24 -4.23
C ALA A 27 -5.20 36.12 -3.18
N SER A 28 -5.84 36.42 -2.06
CA SER A 28 -6.36 35.39 -1.16
C SER A 28 -7.63 34.79 -1.79
N CYS A 29 -7.47 34.01 -2.85
CA CYS A 29 -8.49 33.05 -3.24
C CYS A 29 -8.43 31.90 -2.25
N GLY A 30 -9.44 31.82 -1.38
CA GLY A 30 -9.59 30.74 -0.43
C GLY A 30 -9.40 29.39 -1.10
N SER A 31 -8.40 28.66 -0.65
CA SER A 31 -8.34 27.22 -0.83
C SER A 31 -9.62 26.66 -0.23
N VAL A 32 -10.56 26.25 -1.07
CA VAL A 32 -11.61 25.33 -0.65
C VAL A 32 -10.87 24.05 -0.31
N THR A 33 -10.43 23.91 0.95
CA THR A 33 -9.89 22.67 1.50
C THR A 33 -11.04 21.69 1.64
N GLY A 34 -11.58 21.23 0.52
CA GLY A 34 -12.47 20.08 0.51
C GLY A 34 -11.69 18.90 1.05
N SER A 35 -12.26 18.16 2.00
CA SER A 35 -11.64 16.97 2.58
C SER A 35 -11.15 16.05 1.45
N GLN A 36 -9.84 15.87 1.37
CA GLN A 36 -9.21 15.04 0.33
C GLN A 36 -9.08 13.61 0.83
N PHE A 37 -9.09 12.66 -0.10
CA PHE A 37 -8.76 11.28 0.23
C PHE A 37 -7.25 11.18 0.47
N SER A 38 -6.86 10.70 1.64
CA SER A 38 -5.47 10.51 2.04
C SER A 38 -5.35 9.25 2.89
N SER A 39 -4.91 8.18 2.25
CA SER A 39 -4.66 6.91 2.91
C SER A 39 -3.40 6.26 2.37
N GLN A 40 -2.80 5.37 3.15
CA GLN A 40 -1.71 4.50 2.75
C GLN A 40 -2.14 3.05 2.95
N ALA A 41 -1.58 2.13 2.16
CA ALA A 41 -1.82 0.71 2.28
C ALA A 41 -0.51 -0.04 2.53
N SER A 42 -0.57 -1.13 3.27
CA SER A 42 0.51 -2.09 3.43
C SER A 42 -0.05 -3.51 3.41
N VAL A 43 0.76 -4.47 2.95
CA VAL A 43 0.38 -5.88 2.89
C VAL A 43 1.51 -6.70 3.51
N SER A 44 1.17 -7.60 4.43
CA SER A 44 2.15 -8.41 5.16
C SER A 44 1.58 -9.76 5.59
N GLY A 45 2.46 -10.70 5.97
CA GLY A 45 2.05 -11.99 6.52
C GLY A 45 1.67 -13.07 5.49
N ALA A 46 1.78 -12.78 4.19
CA ALA A 46 1.72 -13.81 3.16
C ALA A 46 2.82 -14.85 3.38
N ARG A 47 2.51 -16.14 3.17
CA ARG A 47 3.48 -17.24 3.26
C ARG A 47 2.94 -18.50 2.58
N ILE A 48 3.82 -19.27 1.96
CA ILE A 48 3.52 -20.59 1.41
C ILE A 48 4.45 -21.62 2.04
N ASP A 49 3.88 -22.61 2.70
CA ASP A 49 4.61 -23.72 3.32
C ASP A 49 4.38 -24.99 2.51
N VAL A 50 5.45 -25.61 2.04
CA VAL A 50 5.41 -26.80 1.18
C VAL A 50 5.98 -28.00 1.92
N THR A 51 5.25 -29.11 1.89
CA THR A 51 5.66 -30.43 2.40
C THR A 51 5.69 -31.42 1.26
N ILE A 52 6.81 -32.11 1.09
CA ILE A 52 7.06 -33.07 0.04
C ILE A 52 7.44 -34.43 0.66
N LYS A 53 6.83 -35.49 0.16
CA LYS A 53 7.14 -36.87 0.52
C LYS A 53 7.33 -37.68 -0.76
N ARG A 54 8.54 -38.18 -0.95
CA ARG A 54 8.96 -38.99 -2.09
C ARG A 54 8.90 -40.45 -1.67
N VAL A 55 8.09 -41.23 -2.37
CA VAL A 55 7.91 -42.66 -2.10
C VAL A 55 8.70 -43.44 -3.13
N PHE A 56 9.67 -44.22 -2.68
CA PHE A 56 10.52 -45.04 -3.51
C PHE A 56 10.10 -46.52 -3.38
N ASP A 57 10.18 -47.24 -4.48
CA ASP A 57 9.97 -48.68 -4.48
C ASP A 57 11.14 -49.37 -3.77
N LYS A 58 10.82 -50.19 -2.76
CA LYS A 58 11.82 -50.82 -1.90
C LYS A 58 12.77 -51.78 -2.64
N THR A 59 12.33 -52.36 -3.75
CA THR A 59 13.09 -53.38 -4.48
C THR A 59 13.98 -52.77 -5.55
N SER A 60 13.46 -51.82 -6.30
CA SER A 60 14.14 -51.19 -7.44
C SER A 60 14.84 -49.87 -7.08
N GLY A 61 14.54 -49.29 -5.92
CA GLY A 61 15.00 -47.95 -5.52
C GLY A 61 14.43 -46.81 -6.38
N GLN A 62 13.51 -47.13 -7.31
CA GLN A 62 12.95 -46.15 -8.25
C GLN A 62 11.87 -45.31 -7.57
N LEU A 63 11.75 -44.05 -7.98
CA LEU A 63 10.68 -43.19 -7.50
C LEU A 63 9.33 -43.72 -7.98
N LYS A 64 8.45 -44.03 -7.03
CA LYS A 64 7.12 -44.61 -7.25
C LYS A 64 6.07 -43.53 -7.39
N ARG A 65 6.07 -42.56 -6.45
CA ARG A 65 5.18 -41.38 -6.46
C ARG A 65 5.71 -40.26 -5.58
N ILE A 66 5.15 -39.07 -5.75
CA ILE A 66 5.37 -37.90 -4.90
C ILE A 66 4.04 -37.52 -4.28
N GLU A 67 4.01 -37.38 -2.95
CA GLU A 67 2.92 -36.82 -2.18
C GLU A 67 3.34 -35.41 -1.74
N SER A 68 2.47 -34.41 -1.97
CA SER A 68 2.76 -33.03 -1.58
C SER A 68 1.53 -32.35 -0.99
N LEU A 69 1.79 -31.47 -0.02
CA LEU A 69 0.79 -30.59 0.58
C LEU A 69 1.39 -29.19 0.67
N PHE A 70 0.59 -28.17 0.37
CA PHE A 70 0.93 -26.80 0.72
C PHE A 70 -0.07 -26.20 1.68
N VAL A 71 0.41 -25.32 2.55
CA VAL A 71 -0.40 -24.44 3.40
C VAL A 71 -0.12 -23.01 2.97
N MET A 72 -1.19 -22.28 2.67
CA MET A 72 -1.11 -20.89 2.24
C MET A 72 -1.70 -19.97 3.30
N ASN A 73 -0.86 -19.07 3.81
CA ASN A 73 -1.30 -18.02 4.71
C ASN A 73 -1.67 -16.79 3.89
N GLN A 74 -2.93 -16.38 3.98
CA GLN A 74 -3.40 -15.15 3.36
C GLN A 74 -2.77 -13.94 4.07
N PRO A 75 -2.29 -12.92 3.33
CA PRO A 75 -1.74 -11.74 3.95
C PRO A 75 -2.83 -10.89 4.61
N GLN A 76 -2.42 -10.11 5.60
CA GLN A 76 -3.20 -9.00 6.11
C GLN A 76 -2.91 -7.74 5.30
N VAL A 77 -3.96 -6.96 5.04
CA VAL A 77 -3.90 -5.65 4.43
C VAL A 77 -4.20 -4.61 5.49
N THR A 78 -3.30 -3.66 5.68
CA THR A 78 -3.52 -2.55 6.61
C THR A 78 -3.62 -1.25 5.83
N PHE A 79 -4.69 -0.50 6.08
CA PHE A 79 -4.87 0.86 5.58
C PHE A 79 -4.69 1.86 6.72
N ILE A 80 -3.95 2.92 6.46
CA ILE A 80 -3.77 4.05 7.38
C ILE A 80 -4.40 5.28 6.72
N THR A 81 -5.58 5.67 7.19
CA THR A 81 -6.30 6.86 6.73
C THR A 81 -5.94 8.04 7.62
N ARG A 82 -5.42 9.12 7.02
CA ARG A 82 -4.91 10.28 7.77
C ARG A 82 -6.06 11.05 8.42
N ALA A 83 -5.77 11.66 9.56
CA ALA A 83 -6.66 12.61 10.21
C ALA A 83 -7.23 13.65 9.22
N GLY A 84 -8.55 13.88 9.24
CA GLY A 84 -9.25 14.79 8.33
C GLY A 84 -9.53 14.25 6.92
N SER A 85 -9.06 13.04 6.58
CA SER A 85 -9.30 12.42 5.27
C SER A 85 -10.75 11.96 5.12
N VAL A 86 -11.28 12.03 3.90
CA VAL A 86 -12.49 11.26 3.56
C VAL A 86 -12.17 9.76 3.53
N GLY A 87 -13.19 8.93 3.77
CA GLY A 87 -13.13 7.48 3.66
C GLY A 87 -13.47 7.04 2.23
N GLY A 88 -13.81 5.77 2.08
CA GLY A 88 -14.26 5.25 0.80
C GLY A 88 -14.63 3.77 0.85
N LYS A 89 -14.98 3.23 -0.29
CA LYS A 89 -15.20 1.80 -0.50
C LYS A 89 -14.07 1.23 -1.34
N ILE A 90 -13.43 0.18 -0.83
CA ILE A 90 -12.42 -0.59 -1.57
C ILE A 90 -13.19 -1.52 -2.50
N MET A 91 -13.13 -1.24 -3.80
CA MET A 91 -13.90 -1.99 -4.80
C MET A 91 -13.19 -3.29 -5.14
N SER A 92 -11.88 -3.20 -5.44
CA SER A 92 -11.08 -4.34 -5.85
C SER A 92 -9.60 -4.14 -5.56
N ALA A 93 -8.84 -5.23 -5.61
CA ALA A 93 -7.38 -5.25 -5.59
C ALA A 93 -6.89 -5.92 -6.87
N GLN A 94 -6.14 -5.18 -7.69
CA GLN A 94 -5.39 -5.76 -8.81
C GLN A 94 -4.08 -6.29 -8.28
N ILE A 95 -3.83 -7.57 -8.48
CA ILE A 95 -2.71 -8.30 -7.88
C ILE A 95 -1.80 -8.80 -9.00
N THR A 96 -0.50 -8.66 -8.80
CA THR A 96 0.52 -9.30 -9.65
C THR A 96 1.59 -9.90 -8.75
N VAL A 97 1.74 -11.21 -8.81
CA VAL A 97 2.80 -11.96 -8.14
C VAL A 97 4.01 -12.01 -9.07
N ASN A 98 5.19 -11.69 -8.54
CA ASN A 98 6.44 -11.65 -9.27
C ASN A 98 7.47 -12.55 -8.60
N ASP A 99 8.37 -13.10 -9.42
CA ASP A 99 9.56 -13.80 -8.98
C ASP A 99 10.66 -12.82 -8.51
N GLU A 100 11.80 -13.38 -8.11
CA GLU A 100 12.96 -12.59 -7.67
C GLU A 100 13.54 -11.67 -8.76
N SER A 101 13.34 -12.01 -10.04
CA SER A 101 13.79 -11.22 -11.18
C SER A 101 12.81 -10.08 -11.51
N GLY A 102 11.66 -10.03 -10.84
CA GLY A 102 10.59 -9.07 -11.09
C GLY A 102 9.70 -9.45 -12.27
N ASN A 103 9.84 -10.66 -12.81
CA ASN A 103 8.93 -11.17 -13.83
C ASN A 103 7.67 -11.72 -13.17
N ARG A 104 6.57 -11.73 -13.91
CA ARG A 104 5.33 -12.33 -13.43
C ARG A 104 5.53 -13.82 -13.15
N TYR A 105 5.20 -14.23 -11.94
CA TYR A 105 5.25 -15.61 -11.50
C TYR A 105 3.95 -16.36 -11.88
N ALA A 106 4.01 -17.65 -12.19
CA ALA A 106 2.85 -18.47 -12.56
C ALA A 106 2.02 -17.96 -13.77
N ASP A 107 2.68 -17.29 -14.72
CA ASP A 107 2.14 -16.78 -15.99
C ASP A 107 0.73 -16.15 -15.86
N THR A 108 -0.32 -16.72 -16.47
CA THR A 108 -1.68 -16.16 -16.43
C THR A 108 -2.29 -16.14 -15.04
N SER A 109 -1.85 -17.03 -14.14
CA SER A 109 -2.35 -17.11 -12.76
C SER A 109 -1.67 -16.11 -11.84
N GLY A 110 -0.55 -15.53 -12.29
CA GLY A 110 0.22 -14.51 -11.58
C GLY A 110 -0.44 -13.15 -11.51
N GLN A 111 -1.44 -12.87 -12.35
CA GLN A 111 -2.13 -11.58 -12.39
C GLN A 111 -3.64 -11.78 -12.35
N TYR A 112 -4.29 -11.14 -11.39
CA TYR A 112 -5.74 -11.27 -11.21
C TYR A 112 -6.33 -10.07 -10.46
N VAL A 113 -7.66 -10.00 -10.44
CA VAL A 113 -8.40 -8.99 -9.70
C VAL A 113 -9.22 -9.68 -8.62
N GLN A 114 -9.02 -9.27 -7.37
CA GLN A 114 -9.83 -9.71 -6.24
C GLN A 114 -10.87 -8.63 -5.91
N ASN A 115 -12.14 -9.02 -5.80
CA ASN A 115 -13.15 -8.12 -5.25
C ASN A 115 -12.96 -7.99 -3.73
N PHE A 116 -12.99 -6.75 -3.23
CA PHE A 116 -12.72 -6.47 -1.81
C PHE A 116 -14.02 -6.12 -1.08
N GLY A 117 -14.72 -5.07 -1.51
CA GLY A 117 -16.08 -4.74 -1.08
C GLY A 117 -16.22 -4.01 0.25
N ASP A 118 -15.14 -3.88 1.03
CA ASP A 118 -15.17 -3.26 2.37
C ASP A 118 -15.06 -1.74 2.38
N ARG A 119 -15.49 -1.17 3.51
CA ARG A 119 -15.42 0.26 3.79
C ARG A 119 -14.12 0.62 4.50
N LEU A 120 -13.43 1.59 3.94
CA LEU A 120 -12.39 2.35 4.60
C LEU A 120 -13.05 3.57 5.27
N TRP A 121 -12.99 3.63 6.60
CA TRP A 121 -13.57 4.70 7.37
C TRP A 121 -12.80 6.02 7.17
N GLN A 122 -13.51 7.13 7.27
CA GLN A 122 -12.93 8.47 7.21
C GLN A 122 -11.93 8.70 8.34
N GLY A 123 -10.99 9.62 8.19
CA GLY A 123 -9.98 10.01 9.18
C GLY A 123 -10.52 10.83 10.35
N TYR A 124 -11.63 10.38 10.94
CA TYR A 124 -12.26 10.99 12.10
C TYR A 124 -12.56 9.93 13.17
N ALA A 125 -12.79 10.38 14.39
CA ALA A 125 -13.32 9.59 15.49
C ALA A 125 -14.49 10.32 16.14
N CYS A 126 -15.31 9.57 16.88
CA CYS A 126 -16.45 10.14 17.58
C CYS A 126 -16.05 10.54 19.01
N LYS A 127 -16.37 11.77 19.40
CA LYS A 127 -16.18 12.29 20.74
C LYS A 127 -17.48 12.14 21.55
N ALA A 128 -17.39 11.62 22.76
CA ALA A 128 -18.49 11.59 23.71
C ALA A 128 -18.71 12.96 24.36
N ALA A 129 -19.83 13.12 25.09
CA ALA A 129 -20.22 14.38 25.72
C ALA A 129 -19.23 14.86 26.79
N ASP A 130 -18.50 13.93 27.41
CA ASP A 130 -17.44 14.19 28.39
C ASP A 130 -16.09 14.56 27.74
N GLY A 131 -16.01 14.58 26.41
CA GLY A 131 -14.80 14.88 25.66
C GLY A 131 -13.95 13.65 25.30
N THR A 132 -14.34 12.44 25.73
CA THR A 132 -13.59 11.22 25.46
C THR A 132 -13.67 10.83 23.99
N VAL A 133 -12.53 10.52 23.35
CA VAL A 133 -12.47 10.11 21.94
C VAL A 133 -12.62 8.60 21.82
N ASN A 134 -13.61 8.16 21.04
CA ASN A 134 -13.86 6.76 20.72
C ASN A 134 -13.51 6.47 19.25
N ALA A 135 -12.35 5.86 19.03
CA ALA A 135 -11.85 5.45 17.73
C ALA A 135 -12.40 4.09 17.24
N ALA A 136 -13.21 3.40 18.05
CA ALA A 136 -13.82 2.12 17.65
C ALA A 136 -15.15 2.31 16.90
N LEU A 137 -15.78 3.49 17.02
CA LEU A 137 -17.04 3.79 16.34
C LEU A 137 -16.81 4.28 14.91
N ASP A 138 -17.75 3.90 14.01
CA ASP A 138 -17.80 4.45 12.67
C ASP A 138 -18.10 5.96 12.76
N PRO A 139 -17.25 6.85 12.20
CA PRO A 139 -17.44 8.28 12.26
C PRO A 139 -18.80 8.74 11.73
N ASP A 140 -19.41 8.02 10.79
CA ASP A 140 -20.73 8.38 10.24
C ASP A 140 -21.87 8.26 11.26
N THR A 141 -21.62 7.61 12.41
CA THR A 141 -22.59 7.49 13.51
C THR A 141 -22.64 8.70 14.43
N CYS A 142 -21.64 9.59 14.40
CA CYS A 142 -21.64 10.80 15.23
C CYS A 142 -21.93 12.08 14.44
N THR A 143 -22.60 13.01 15.13
CA THR A 143 -22.89 14.35 14.62
C THR A 143 -21.60 15.11 14.32
N PHE A 144 -21.64 16.04 13.36
CA PHE A 144 -20.48 16.85 12.96
C PHE A 144 -19.73 17.49 14.14
N VAL A 145 -20.43 18.06 15.12
CA VAL A 145 -19.83 18.70 16.32
C VAL A 145 -19.07 17.72 17.23
N ASN A 146 -19.34 16.42 17.10
CA ASN A 146 -18.69 15.35 17.84
C ASN A 146 -17.68 14.58 16.99
N LYS A 147 -17.47 14.96 15.72
CA LYS A 147 -16.40 14.42 14.88
C LYS A 147 -15.10 15.16 15.21
N VAL A 148 -14.06 14.41 15.55
CA VAL A 148 -12.70 14.94 15.74
C VAL A 148 -11.76 14.25 14.78
N GLU A 149 -10.80 14.99 14.23
CA GLU A 149 -9.82 14.43 13.31
C GLU A 149 -8.97 13.36 14.03
N TYR A 150 -8.78 12.22 13.38
CA TYR A 150 -8.10 11.08 13.96
C TYR A 150 -7.50 10.18 12.87
N THR A 151 -6.21 9.86 12.98
CA THR A 151 -5.57 8.91 12.05
C THR A 151 -6.02 7.50 12.38
N ARG A 152 -6.64 6.83 11.41
CA ARG A 152 -7.19 5.48 11.58
C ARG A 152 -6.30 4.44 10.93
N GLN A 153 -6.16 3.33 11.63
CA GLN A 153 -5.62 2.10 11.06
C GLN A 153 -6.74 1.07 10.98
N GLN A 154 -6.96 0.50 9.81
CA GLN A 154 -7.89 -0.62 9.60
C GLN A 154 -7.15 -1.77 8.96
N THR A 155 -7.28 -2.96 9.55
CA THR A 155 -6.63 -4.18 9.06
C THR A 155 -7.69 -5.17 8.57
N PHE A 156 -7.42 -5.77 7.42
CA PHE A 156 -8.26 -6.75 6.75
C PHE A 156 -7.46 -8.04 6.45
N PRO A 157 -8.10 -9.20 6.35
CA PRO A 157 -9.49 -9.41 6.75
C PRO A 157 -9.70 -9.26 8.26
N THR A 158 -10.90 -8.85 8.62
CA THR A 158 -11.49 -8.94 9.95
C THR A 158 -12.15 -10.31 10.14
N ALA A 159 -12.61 -10.62 11.36
CA ALA A 159 -13.34 -11.86 11.64
C ALA A 159 -14.58 -12.07 10.73
N ASN A 160 -15.20 -10.99 10.25
CA ASN A 160 -16.45 -11.05 9.48
C ASN A 160 -16.24 -11.26 7.97
N ASN A 161 -15.01 -11.08 7.44
CA ASN A 161 -14.69 -11.15 6.01
C ASN A 161 -13.41 -11.96 5.72
N ALA A 162 -12.95 -12.78 6.67
CA ALA A 162 -11.79 -13.66 6.54
C ALA A 162 -11.88 -14.65 5.38
N GLY A 163 -13.10 -15.09 5.01
CA GLY A 163 -13.30 -15.99 3.89
C GLY A 163 -13.33 -15.31 2.52
N THR A 164 -13.58 -14.00 2.45
CA THR A 164 -13.88 -13.28 1.19
C THR A 164 -12.71 -12.45 0.68
N ILE A 165 -11.81 -12.00 1.56
CA ILE A 165 -10.62 -11.23 1.17
C ILE A 165 -9.44 -12.19 1.10
N GLN A 166 -9.14 -12.64 -0.12
CA GLN A 166 -7.97 -13.48 -0.39
C GLN A 166 -7.10 -12.82 -1.45
N LEU A 167 -5.92 -12.35 -1.05
CA LEU A 167 -4.97 -11.72 -1.97
C LEU A 167 -4.03 -12.72 -2.63
N LEU A 168 -3.98 -13.96 -2.15
CA LEU A 168 -3.26 -15.06 -2.80
C LEU A 168 -4.26 -16.11 -3.27
N THR A 169 -4.13 -16.55 -4.51
CA THR A 169 -4.93 -17.66 -5.05
C THR A 169 -4.23 -19.00 -4.81
N PRO A 170 -4.99 -20.10 -4.59
CA PRO A 170 -4.42 -21.45 -4.44
C PRO A 170 -3.43 -21.84 -5.55
N ARG A 171 -3.68 -21.36 -6.78
CA ARG A 171 -2.85 -21.66 -7.95
C ARG A 171 -1.40 -21.19 -7.83
N ILE A 172 -1.14 -20.12 -7.08
CA ILE A 172 0.24 -19.67 -6.77
C ILE A 172 0.94 -20.70 -5.87
N GLY A 173 0.22 -21.26 -4.89
CA GLY A 173 0.74 -22.30 -3.99
C GLY A 173 1.01 -23.62 -4.71
N GLU A 174 0.13 -24.01 -5.63
CA GLU A 174 0.33 -25.17 -6.51
C GLU A 174 1.60 -25.01 -7.36
N THR A 175 1.75 -23.87 -8.03
CA THR A 175 2.93 -23.60 -8.88
C THR A 175 4.22 -23.59 -8.05
N ALA A 176 4.20 -22.96 -6.87
CA ALA A 176 5.35 -22.95 -5.97
C ALA A 176 5.70 -24.35 -5.45
N THR A 177 4.69 -25.20 -5.24
CA THR A 177 4.89 -26.60 -4.85
C THR A 177 5.55 -27.39 -5.98
N ASP A 178 5.07 -27.24 -7.22
CA ASP A 178 5.65 -27.90 -8.39
C ASP A 178 7.12 -27.48 -8.59
N ASP A 179 7.43 -26.18 -8.44
CA ASP A 179 8.79 -25.67 -8.51
C ASP A 179 9.67 -26.27 -7.39
N CYS A 180 9.15 -26.35 -6.16
CA CYS A 180 9.84 -27.01 -5.04
C CYS A 180 10.07 -28.52 -5.27
N ILE A 181 9.18 -29.22 -5.98
CA ILE A 181 9.33 -30.65 -6.26
C ILE A 181 10.43 -30.87 -7.31
N ASN A 182 10.41 -30.04 -8.36
CA ASN A 182 11.26 -30.19 -9.54
C ASN A 182 12.64 -29.51 -9.41
N GLY A 183 12.80 -28.62 -8.43
CA GLY A 183 14.02 -27.85 -8.24
C GLY A 183 14.10 -27.18 -6.87
N PRO A 184 14.88 -26.08 -6.74
CA PRO A 184 14.81 -25.24 -5.55
C PRO A 184 13.44 -24.55 -5.47
N CYS A 185 12.93 -24.38 -4.26
CA CYS A 185 11.74 -23.55 -4.07
C CYS A 185 12.00 -22.11 -4.55
N PRO A 186 10.98 -21.44 -5.12
CA PRO A 186 11.14 -20.06 -5.55
C PRO A 186 11.46 -19.17 -4.35
N ALA A 187 12.62 -18.51 -4.39
CA ALA A 187 13.01 -17.56 -3.38
C ALA A 187 12.39 -16.19 -3.67
N ASN A 188 12.08 -15.43 -2.63
CA ASN A 188 11.74 -14.00 -2.73
C ASN A 188 10.56 -13.65 -3.65
N LEU A 189 9.53 -14.51 -3.73
CA LEU A 189 8.29 -14.10 -4.40
C LEU A 189 7.76 -12.82 -3.76
N SER A 190 7.17 -11.95 -4.58
CA SER A 190 6.63 -10.68 -4.13
C SER A 190 5.33 -10.35 -4.84
N MET A 191 4.51 -9.53 -4.20
CA MET A 191 3.21 -9.13 -4.69
C MET A 191 3.16 -7.62 -4.87
N ASN A 192 2.75 -7.19 -6.06
CA ASN A 192 2.30 -5.84 -6.30
C ASN A 192 0.77 -5.82 -6.22
N VAL A 193 0.22 -4.91 -5.42
CA VAL A 193 -1.22 -4.77 -5.25
C VAL A 193 -1.60 -3.33 -5.55
N THR A 194 -2.60 -3.12 -6.40
CA THR A 194 -3.24 -1.80 -6.59
C THR A 194 -4.68 -1.90 -6.12
N PHE A 195 -4.97 -1.27 -4.98
CA PHE A 195 -6.34 -1.17 -4.47
C PHE A 195 -7.08 -0.06 -5.21
N ASN A 196 -8.24 -0.39 -5.76
CA ASN A 196 -9.14 0.56 -6.41
C ASN A 196 -10.23 0.97 -5.43
N ILE A 197 -10.32 2.26 -5.14
CA ILE A 197 -11.19 2.83 -4.12
C ILE A 197 -12.11 3.86 -4.77
N VAL A 198 -13.36 3.89 -4.36
CA VAL A 198 -14.24 5.04 -4.61
C VAL A 198 -14.37 5.77 -3.29
N ASP A 199 -13.84 6.99 -3.21
CA ASP A 199 -13.93 7.78 -1.99
C ASP A 199 -15.38 8.22 -1.71
N ASP A 200 -15.63 8.69 -0.49
CA ASP A 200 -16.98 9.10 -0.06
C ASP A 200 -17.52 10.32 -0.84
N LEU A 201 -16.68 11.00 -1.63
CA LEU A 201 -17.09 12.07 -2.54
C LEU A 201 -17.33 11.56 -3.97
N GLY A 202 -17.29 10.24 -4.19
CA GLY A 202 -17.55 9.59 -5.47
C GLY A 202 -16.37 9.59 -6.44
N ARG A 203 -15.16 9.94 -5.98
CA ARG A 203 -13.97 10.00 -6.85
C ARG A 203 -13.20 8.69 -6.79
N SER A 204 -12.72 8.23 -7.95
CA SER A 204 -11.84 7.06 -8.02
C SER A 204 -10.44 7.40 -7.50
N GLN A 205 -9.92 6.52 -6.65
CA GLN A 205 -8.62 6.59 -6.01
C GLN A 205 -7.90 5.25 -6.16
N THR A 206 -6.57 5.27 -6.15
CA THR A 206 -5.76 4.05 -6.16
C THR A 206 -4.71 4.09 -5.06
N LEU A 207 -4.52 2.98 -4.36
CA LEU A 207 -3.44 2.81 -3.40
C LEU A 207 -2.53 1.65 -3.83
N PRO A 208 -1.29 1.93 -4.27
CA PRO A 208 -0.34 0.89 -4.62
C PRO A 208 0.40 0.37 -3.37
N VAL A 209 0.63 -0.93 -3.35
CA VAL A 209 1.60 -1.62 -2.49
C VAL A 209 2.55 -2.38 -3.40
N VAL A 210 3.83 -2.07 -3.30
CA VAL A 210 4.86 -2.61 -4.20
C VAL A 210 5.74 -3.58 -3.42
N LYS A 211 6.00 -4.75 -4.01
CA LYS A 211 6.89 -5.79 -3.47
C LYS A 211 6.53 -6.24 -2.04
N ALA A 212 5.25 -6.52 -1.76
CA ALA A 212 4.87 -7.22 -0.53
C ALA A 212 5.40 -8.66 -0.56
N PRO A 213 6.19 -9.12 0.42
CA PRO A 213 6.88 -10.41 0.34
C PRO A 213 5.93 -11.60 0.48
N ILE A 214 6.20 -12.66 -0.29
CA ILE A 214 5.57 -13.98 -0.19
C ILE A 214 6.70 -15.01 -0.03
N PRO A 215 7.22 -15.23 1.19
CA PRO A 215 8.19 -16.29 1.41
C PRO A 215 7.58 -17.67 1.13
N VAL A 216 8.35 -18.51 0.44
CA VAL A 216 8.04 -19.92 0.19
C VAL A 216 9.03 -20.78 0.96
N PHE A 217 8.53 -21.64 1.83
CA PHE A 217 9.37 -22.53 2.66
C PHE A 217 9.12 -23.99 2.33
N ARG A 218 10.19 -24.73 2.10
CA ARG A 218 10.18 -26.19 2.16
C ARG A 218 10.24 -26.62 3.61
N ILE A 219 9.11 -27.02 4.18
CA ILE A 219 9.00 -27.42 5.59
C ILE A 219 9.52 -28.84 5.79
N SER A 220 9.25 -29.74 4.85
CA SER A 220 9.82 -31.09 4.85
C SER A 220 9.96 -31.64 3.44
N ASP A 221 10.98 -32.48 3.24
CA ASP A 221 11.24 -33.26 2.04
C ASP A 221 11.81 -34.60 2.48
N THR A 222 10.96 -35.63 2.49
CA THR A 222 11.29 -36.93 3.08
C THR A 222 11.22 -38.03 2.03
N GLY A 223 12.14 -38.99 2.12
CA GLY A 223 12.11 -40.24 1.37
C GLY A 223 11.56 -41.35 2.25
N VAL A 224 10.60 -42.12 1.75
CA VAL A 224 10.15 -43.38 2.37
C VAL A 224 10.17 -44.50 1.36
N GLU A 225 10.51 -45.70 1.81
CA GLU A 225 10.46 -46.92 0.99
C GLU A 225 9.13 -47.63 1.20
N GLU A 226 8.49 -48.06 0.11
CA GLU A 226 7.24 -48.84 0.11
C GLU A 226 7.30 -50.04 -0.84
#